data_AF-A0A662KQQ3-F1
#
_entry.id   AF-A0A662KQQ3-F1
#
_cell.length_a   1.000
_cell.length_b   1.000
_cell.length_c   1.000
_cell.angle_alpha   90.00
_cell.angle_beta   90.00
_cell.angle_gamma   90.00
#
_symmetry.space_group_name_H-M   'P 1'
#
loop_
_entity.id
_entity.type
_entity.pdbx_description
1 polymer ?
#
loop_
_entity_poly.entity_id
_entity_poly.type
_entity_poly.pdbx_seq_one_letter_code
_entity_poly.pdbx_strand_id
1 'polypeptide(L)'
;SLSGAFMEIVYVYGVPIFFIEDDRAVPTFIRILVDREKRKANESLPKERWFRKRLSEIPEKDEKIYLLSSIPGIGNELAKNLLRHFGSIEKIAIASIEQLMMVDGIGNKKAEQIYKIFH
;
A
#
# COMPACT_ATOMS: atom_id res chain seq x y z
N SER A 1 -0.05 -21.19 31.45
CA SER A 1 0.13 -19.84 32.03
C SER A 1 -0.90 -18.90 31.41
N LEU A 2 -1.19 -17.74 32.03
CA LEU A 2 -2.13 -16.75 31.49
C LEU A 2 -1.72 -16.29 30.08
N SER A 3 -0.42 -16.08 29.87
CA SER A 3 0.14 -15.73 28.56
C SER A 3 -0.14 -16.79 27.50
N GLY A 4 -0.09 -18.08 27.85
CA GLY A 4 -0.41 -19.17 26.91
C GLY A 4 -1.86 -19.14 26.45
N ALA A 5 -2.81 -18.91 27.37
CA ALA A 5 -4.22 -18.78 27.02
C ALA A 5 -4.48 -17.55 26.12
N PHE A 6 -3.81 -16.42 26.39
CA PHE A 6 -3.90 -15.23 25.52
C PHE A 6 -3.35 -15.49 24.12
N MET A 7 -2.23 -16.20 24.01
CA MET A 7 -1.67 -16.57 22.70
C MET A 7 -2.63 -17.47 21.93
N GLU A 8 -3.29 -18.41 22.59
CA GLU A 8 -4.29 -19.27 21.93
C GLU A 8 -5.50 -18.47 21.43
N ILE A 9 -6.06 -17.57 22.26
CA ILE A 9 -7.19 -16.70 21.88
C ILE A 9 -6.83 -15.82 20.66
N VAL A 10 -5.63 -15.23 20.64
CA VAL A 10 -5.21 -14.34 19.56
C VAL A 10 -4.88 -15.11 18.28
N TYR A 11 -4.10 -16.20 18.37
CA TYR A 11 -3.56 -16.87 17.20
C TYR A 11 -4.38 -18.05 16.69
N VAL A 12 -5.07 -18.79 17.55
CA VAL A 12 -5.90 -19.93 17.16
C VAL A 12 -7.33 -19.47 16.88
N TYR A 13 -7.93 -18.73 17.81
CA TYR A 13 -9.31 -18.28 17.67
C TYR A 13 -9.47 -16.98 16.88
N GLY A 14 -8.38 -16.25 16.63
CA GLY A 14 -8.40 -14.99 15.89
C GLY A 14 -9.17 -13.88 16.60
N VAL A 15 -9.32 -13.98 17.92
CA VAL A 15 -10.11 -13.01 18.71
C VAL A 15 -9.16 -11.95 19.27
N PRO A 16 -9.39 -10.66 18.96
CA PRO A 16 -8.57 -9.58 19.50
C PRO A 16 -8.82 -9.41 21.01
N ILE A 17 -7.74 -9.24 21.77
CA ILE A 17 -7.77 -8.92 23.20
C ILE A 17 -7.45 -7.43 23.36
N PHE A 18 -8.27 -6.71 24.12
CA PHE A 18 -8.07 -5.29 24.43
C PHE A 18 -7.75 -5.12 25.92
N PHE A 19 -6.69 -4.39 26.22
CA PHE A 19 -6.36 -3.95 27.57
C PHE A 19 -6.89 -2.53 27.77
N ILE A 20 -7.70 -2.33 28.80
CA ILE A 20 -8.27 -1.04 29.16
C ILE A 20 -7.53 -0.56 30.42
N GLU A 21 -7.15 0.71 30.45
CA GLU A 21 -6.34 1.29 31.53
C GLU A 21 -7.03 1.21 32.90
N ASP A 22 -8.31 1.60 32.96
CA ASP A 22 -9.12 1.55 34.17
C ASP A 22 -10.64 1.44 33.88
N ASP A 23 -11.42 1.20 34.94
CA ASP A 23 -12.88 1.04 34.87
C ASP A 23 -13.61 2.28 34.35
N ARG A 24 -13.03 3.48 34.53
CA ARG A 24 -13.62 4.76 34.07
C ARG A 24 -13.49 4.91 32.56
N ALA A 25 -12.50 4.25 31.95
CA ALA A 25 -12.31 4.24 30.50
C ALA A 25 -13.26 3.26 29.78
N VAL A 26 -13.85 2.28 30.48
CA VAL A 26 -14.72 1.24 29.89
C VAL A 26 -15.93 1.82 29.15
N PRO A 27 -16.72 2.77 29.70
CA PRO A 27 -17.87 3.34 28.98
C PRO A 27 -17.45 4.05 27.68
N THR A 28 -16.30 4.73 27.71
CA THR A 28 -15.75 5.42 26.54
C THR A 28 -15.30 4.42 25.48
N PHE A 29 -14.61 3.35 25.89
CA PHE A 29 -14.20 2.26 24.99
C PHE A 29 -15.39 1.62 24.28
N ILE A 30 -16.43 1.23 25.03
CA ILE A 30 -17.63 0.61 24.46
C ILE A 30 -18.36 1.56 23.51
N ARG A 31 -18.50 2.85 23.88
CA ARG A 31 -19.11 3.86 23.00
C ARG A 31 -18.37 3.97 21.66
N ILE A 32 -17.03 4.02 21.70
CA ILE A 32 -16.21 4.09 20.49
C ILE A 32 -16.39 2.82 19.64
N LEU A 33 -16.37 1.64 20.27
CA LEU A 33 -16.53 0.37 19.58
C LEU A 33 -17.89 0.31 18.84
N VAL A 34 -18.97 0.69 19.51
CA VAL A 34 -20.32 0.75 18.93
C VAL A 34 -20.39 1.75 17.77
N ASP A 35 -19.82 2.95 17.94
CA ASP A 35 -19.83 3.98 16.88
C ASP A 35 -19.04 3.55 15.64
N ARG A 36 -17.92 2.85 15.84
CA ARG A 36 -17.12 2.29 14.74
C ARG A 36 -17.88 1.21 13.98
N GLU A 37 -18.58 0.34 14.70
CA GLU A 37 -19.38 -0.74 14.12
C GLU A 37 -20.57 -0.19 13.31
N LYS A 38 -21.32 0.76 13.88
CA LYS A 38 -22.42 1.45 13.17
C LYS A 38 -21.97 2.10 11.85
N ARG A 39 -20.73 2.55 11.78
CA ARG A 39 -20.14 3.19 10.58
C ARG A 39 -19.43 2.20 9.66
N LYS A 40 -19.47 0.89 9.94
CA LYS A 40 -18.69 -0.15 9.25
C LYS A 40 -17.19 0.16 9.14
N ALA A 41 -16.65 0.92 10.10
CA ALA A 41 -15.26 1.35 10.11
C ALA A 41 -14.28 0.24 10.52
N ASN A 42 -14.80 -0.94 10.89
CA ASN A 42 -14.04 -2.13 11.24
C ASN A 42 -13.92 -3.12 10.07
N GLU A 43 -14.77 -2.98 9.04
CA GLU A 43 -14.79 -3.86 7.85
C GLU A 43 -13.86 -3.37 6.73
N SER A 44 -13.41 -2.11 6.80
CA SER A 44 -12.54 -1.54 5.77
C SER A 44 -11.11 -2.03 5.91
N LEU A 45 -10.49 -2.41 4.78
CA LEU A 45 -9.04 -2.51 4.69
C LEU A 45 -8.38 -1.22 5.21
N PRO A 46 -7.18 -1.29 5.82
CA PRO A 46 -6.43 -0.11 6.22
C PRO A 46 -6.40 0.88 5.06
N LYS A 47 -6.95 2.08 5.26
CA LYS A 47 -6.86 3.13 4.24
C LYS A 47 -5.38 3.37 3.99
N GLU A 48 -4.96 3.50 2.73
CA GLU A 48 -3.57 3.78 2.28
C GLU A 48 -3.01 5.15 2.76
N ARG A 49 -3.53 5.68 3.86
CA ARG A 49 -3.36 7.04 4.38
C ARG A 49 -1.96 7.37 4.86
N TRP A 50 -1.05 6.41 5.02
CA TRP A 50 0.24 6.71 5.63
C TRP A 50 1.38 7.01 4.66
N PHE A 51 1.19 6.92 3.33
CA PHE A 51 2.31 7.18 2.39
C PHE A 51 1.95 7.84 1.04
N ARG A 52 0.74 8.34 0.83
CA ARG A 52 0.36 8.89 -0.49
C ARG A 52 -0.38 10.22 -0.41
N LYS A 53 0.26 11.27 -0.94
CA LYS A 53 -0.32 12.60 -1.15
C LYS A 53 -1.44 12.52 -2.19
N ARG A 54 -2.46 13.38 -2.11
CA ARG A 54 -3.43 13.47 -3.20
C ARG A 54 -2.70 13.95 -4.46
N LEU A 55 -3.13 13.51 -5.64
CA LEU A 55 -2.50 13.93 -6.90
C LEU A 55 -2.47 15.47 -7.03
N SER A 56 -3.54 16.13 -6.58
CA SER A 56 -3.65 17.60 -6.53
C SER A 56 -2.66 18.31 -5.58
N GLU A 57 -1.96 17.56 -4.72
CA GLU A 57 -0.96 18.06 -3.77
C GLU A 57 0.48 17.80 -4.24
N ILE A 58 0.63 17.20 -5.43
CA ILE A 58 1.91 16.86 -6.02
C ILE A 58 2.24 17.91 -7.06
N PRO A 59 3.47 18.46 -7.08
CA PRO A 59 3.88 19.34 -8.15
C PRO A 59 3.69 18.63 -9.50
N GLU A 60 3.17 19.34 -10.51
CA GLU A 60 2.91 18.81 -11.86
C GLU A 60 4.10 18.02 -12.44
N LYS A 61 5.32 18.47 -12.12
CA LYS A 61 6.59 17.85 -12.55
C LYS A 61 6.82 16.45 -11.95
N ASP A 62 6.28 16.17 -10.78
CA ASP A 62 6.49 14.93 -10.02
C ASP A 62 5.31 13.96 -10.14
N GLU A 63 4.19 14.38 -10.74
CA GLU A 63 2.98 13.53 -10.90
C GLU A 63 3.30 12.23 -11.62
N LYS A 64 4.11 12.28 -12.69
CA LYS A 64 4.46 11.10 -13.49
C LYS A 64 5.31 10.11 -12.70
N ILE A 65 6.25 10.61 -11.90
CA ILE A 65 7.11 9.79 -11.03
C ILE A 65 6.27 9.15 -9.93
N TYR A 66 5.35 9.93 -9.35
CA TYR A 66 4.44 9.45 -8.32
C TYR A 66 3.50 8.36 -8.82
N LEU A 67 2.92 8.53 -10.01
CA LEU A 67 2.07 7.52 -10.64
C LEU A 67 2.85 6.25 -10.99
N LEU A 68 4.06 6.35 -11.54
CA LEU A 68 4.85 5.17 -11.87
C LEU A 68 5.38 4.44 -10.64
N SER A 69 5.85 5.17 -9.62
CA SER A 69 6.27 4.58 -8.34
C SER A 69 5.10 3.96 -7.56
N SER A 70 3.88 4.17 -8.05
CA SER A 70 2.70 3.53 -7.49
C SER A 70 2.52 2.07 -7.89
N ILE A 71 3.24 1.65 -8.95
CA ILE A 71 3.22 0.29 -9.47
C ILE A 71 4.10 -0.61 -8.58
N PRO A 72 3.60 -1.76 -8.10
CA PRO A 72 4.39 -2.69 -7.30
C PRO A 72 5.71 -3.06 -8.00
N GLY A 73 6.83 -2.91 -7.30
CA GLY A 73 8.16 -3.18 -7.85
C GLY A 73 8.84 -2.01 -8.56
N ILE A 74 8.14 -0.88 -8.74
CA ILE A 74 8.71 0.37 -9.27
C ILE A 74 8.89 1.38 -8.13
N GLY A 75 10.14 1.66 -7.76
CA GLY A 75 10.47 2.74 -6.82
C GLY A 75 10.69 4.09 -7.55
N ASN A 76 10.87 5.17 -6.79
CA ASN A 76 11.10 6.51 -7.34
C ASN A 76 12.28 6.59 -8.33
N GLU A 77 13.41 5.95 -8.01
CA GLU A 77 14.58 5.96 -8.90
C GLU A 77 14.30 5.19 -10.20
N LEU A 78 13.58 4.07 -10.11
CA LEU A 78 13.20 3.30 -11.30
C LEU A 78 12.19 4.06 -12.16
N ALA A 79 11.22 4.74 -11.54
CA ALA A 79 10.28 5.60 -12.24
C ALA A 79 10.98 6.75 -12.99
N LYS A 80 12.00 7.38 -12.38
CA LYS A 80 12.83 8.38 -13.06
C LYS A 80 13.61 7.79 -14.24
N ASN A 81 14.20 6.61 -14.08
CA ASN A 81 14.95 5.95 -15.15
C ASN A 81 14.04 5.58 -16.33
N LEU A 82 12.87 5.02 -16.05
CA LEU A 82 11.84 4.73 -17.06
C LEU A 82 11.42 5.99 -17.81
N LEU A 83 11.11 7.08 -17.09
CA LEU A 83 10.74 8.35 -17.73
C LEU A 83 11.88 8.97 -18.54
N ARG A 84 13.13 8.84 -18.07
CA ARG A 84 14.31 9.33 -18.81
C ARG A 84 14.52 8.55 -20.11
N HIS A 85 14.29 7.23 -20.09
CA HIS A 85 14.46 6.37 -21.25
C HIS A 85 13.32 6.51 -22.27
N PHE A 86 12.07 6.43 -21.80
CA PHE A 86 10.89 6.38 -22.68
C PHE A 86 10.23 7.75 -22.91
N GLY A 87 10.40 8.72 -22.01
CA GLY A 87 9.86 10.08 -22.12
C GLY A 87 8.39 10.25 -21.72
N SER A 88 7.56 9.20 -21.77
CA SER A 88 6.16 9.25 -21.34
C SER A 88 5.68 7.93 -20.75
N ILE A 89 4.63 7.99 -19.92
CA ILE A 89 3.98 6.80 -19.33
C ILE A 89 3.36 5.94 -20.43
N GLU A 90 2.76 6.54 -21.44
CA GLU A 90 2.21 5.84 -22.60
C GLU A 90 3.26 4.98 -23.30
N LYS A 91 4.45 5.53 -23.56
CA LYS A 91 5.56 4.80 -24.17
C LYS A 91 6.08 3.66 -23.29
N ILE A 92 6.03 3.82 -21.97
CA ILE A 92 6.35 2.75 -21.01
C ILE A 92 5.29 1.64 -21.10
N ALA A 93 4.02 2.01 -21.21
CA ALA A 93 2.91 1.06 -21.22
C ALA A 93 2.91 0.15 -22.47
N ILE A 94 3.30 0.68 -23.62
CA ILE A 94 3.39 -0.09 -24.89
C ILE A 94 4.76 -0.74 -25.12
N ALA A 95 5.72 -0.57 -24.20
CA ALA A 95 7.07 -1.09 -24.38
C ALA A 95 7.09 -2.63 -24.31
N SER A 96 7.93 -3.26 -25.12
CA SER A 96 8.17 -4.70 -25.03
C SER A 96 9.02 -5.06 -23.81
N ILE A 97 9.01 -6.34 -23.43
CA ILE A 97 9.83 -6.85 -22.32
C ILE A 97 11.31 -6.54 -22.56
N GLU A 98 11.79 -6.73 -23.79
CA GLU A 98 13.17 -6.46 -24.19
C GLU A 98 13.52 -4.98 -24.05
N GLN A 99 12.60 -4.08 -24.44
CA GLN A 99 12.79 -2.63 -24.29
C GLN A 99 12.82 -2.22 -22.82
N LEU A 100 11.96 -2.79 -21.98
CA LEU A 100 11.96 -2.53 -20.54
C LEU A 100 13.26 -2.99 -19.89
N MET A 101 13.84 -4.11 -20.33
CA MET A 101 15.14 -4.60 -19.85
C MET A 101 16.33 -3.72 -20.22
N MET A 102 16.20 -2.81 -21.19
CA MET A 102 17.25 -1.84 -21.52
C MET A 102 17.38 -0.72 -20.48
N VAL A 103 16.44 -0.61 -19.55
CA VAL A 103 16.47 0.39 -18.47
C VAL A 103 17.27 -0.12 -17.29
N ASP A 104 18.24 0.68 -16.85
CA ASP A 104 19.07 0.39 -15.68
C ASP A 104 18.23 0.03 -14.44
N GLY A 105 18.47 -1.18 -13.92
CA GLY A 105 17.77 -1.73 -12.75
C GLY A 105 16.56 -2.61 -13.07
N ILE A 106 16.26 -2.87 -14.34
CA ILE A 106 15.20 -3.78 -14.79
C ILE A 106 15.82 -5.05 -15.40
N GLY A 107 15.75 -6.17 -14.67
CA GLY A 107 16.04 -7.50 -15.20
C GLY A 107 14.78 -8.19 -15.72
N ASN A 108 14.92 -9.37 -16.34
CA ASN A 108 13.81 -10.09 -17.01
C ASN A 108 12.55 -10.23 -16.13
N LYS A 109 12.71 -10.71 -14.88
CA LYS A 109 11.58 -10.86 -13.95
C LYS A 109 10.83 -9.54 -13.69
N LYS A 110 11.55 -8.43 -13.57
CA LYS A 110 10.92 -7.11 -13.36
C LYS A 110 10.26 -6.62 -14.65
N ALA A 111 10.89 -6.83 -15.81
CA ALA A 111 10.31 -6.46 -17.09
C ALA A 111 9.00 -7.20 -17.35
N GLU A 112 8.96 -8.52 -17.12
CA GLU A 112 7.73 -9.33 -17.20
C GLU A 112 6.64 -8.82 -16.25
N GLN A 113 6.99 -8.51 -15.00
CA GLN A 113 6.05 -7.98 -14.01
C GLN A 113 5.47 -6.63 -14.46
N ILE A 114 6.31 -5.72 -14.95
CA ILE A 114 5.87 -4.40 -15.43
C ILE A 114 5.00 -4.56 -16.67
N TYR A 115 5.41 -5.40 -17.62
CA TYR A 115 4.67 -5.66 -18.86
C TYR A 115 3.25 -6.17 -18.58
N LYS A 116 3.11 -7.13 -17.64
CA LYS A 116 1.83 -7.69 -17.20
C LYS A 116 0.89 -6.69 -16.51
N ILE A 117 1.41 -5.54 -16.06
CA ILE A 117 0.56 -4.52 -15.42
C ILE A 117 -0.11 -3.63 -16.47
N PHE A 118 0.49 -3.51 -17.65
CA PHE A 118 -0.03 -2.71 -18.76
C PHE A 118 -0.82 -3.51 -19.80
N HIS A 119 -0.73 -4.85 -19.78
CA HIS A 119 -1.38 -5.79 -20.71
C HIS A 119 -2.16 -6.87 -19.95
#